data_AF-A0A6C2TW58-F1
#
_entry.id   AF-A0A6C2TW58-F1
#
_cell.length_a   1.000
_cell.length_b   1.000
_cell.length_c   1.000
_cell.angle_alpha   90.00
_cell.angle_beta   90.00
_cell.angle_gamma   90.00
#
_symmetry.space_group_name_H-M   'P 1'
#
loop_
_entity.id
_entity.type
_entity.pdbx_description
1 polymer ?
#
loop_
_entity_poly.entity_id
_entity_poly.type
_entity_poly.pdbx_seq_one_letter_code
_entity_poly.pdbx_strand_id
1 'polypeptide(L)'
;MKISKNIILSLAICLSLLTSICHSEDLVITSFDENGVLEWSSNYSNGFYQVQWASTLDGEWYTDFPYNNIENTNEVMSVQVPRFYRVVWKEGFTVSGTVYYSTGILEQEPIRLRIWPDDGSPEHNVLSDSQGRFTFENIKNGRYLLSTTSHDGFNGIGYIVNVENSDVSRDLRAKKRVYYISPIRDAVITTNVVTFSWETVDEASSHTFWLRTGNDDNYGSKFMTVPDLGTNSYQANLSLTNGLYSWGVDLYDAEGNAVAFGNDFDFVYSIED
;
A
#
# COMPACT_ATOMS: atom_id res chain seq x y z
N MET A 1 60.50 30.35 -56.84
CA MET A 1 59.11 30.83 -57.02
C MET A 1 58.20 29.64 -56.73
N LYS A 2 57.59 29.63 -55.54
CA LYS A 2 57.00 28.44 -54.90
C LYS A 2 55.56 28.22 -55.37
N ILE A 3 55.26 26.97 -55.72
CA ILE A 3 53.93 26.45 -56.05
C ILE A 3 53.27 25.99 -54.73
N SER A 4 52.09 26.51 -54.40
CA SER A 4 51.20 26.00 -53.33
C SER A 4 49.95 25.41 -54.00
N LYS A 5 49.82 24.09 -54.15
CA LYS A 5 49.30 23.08 -53.20
C LYS A 5 47.88 23.36 -52.67
N ASN A 6 46.94 22.63 -53.26
CA ASN A 6 45.56 22.39 -52.83
C ASN A 6 45.49 21.95 -51.35
N ILE A 7 44.57 22.55 -50.59
CA ILE A 7 44.23 22.10 -49.23
C ILE A 7 42.89 21.36 -49.32
N ILE A 8 42.96 20.04 -49.13
CA ILE A 8 41.82 19.17 -48.81
C ILE A 8 41.55 19.34 -47.31
N LEU A 9 40.34 19.74 -46.94
CA LEU A 9 39.90 19.80 -45.55
C LEU A 9 39.47 18.39 -45.12
N SER A 10 40.35 17.65 -44.44
CA SER A 10 40.01 16.39 -43.78
C SER A 10 39.39 16.68 -42.42
N LEU A 11 38.13 16.27 -42.24
CA LEU A 11 37.41 16.26 -40.97
C LEU A 11 37.97 15.13 -40.10
N ALA A 12 38.75 15.47 -39.07
CA ALA A 12 39.27 14.50 -38.11
C ALA A 12 38.30 14.37 -36.93
N ILE A 13 37.59 13.24 -36.87
CA ILE A 13 36.89 12.78 -35.66
C ILE A 13 37.96 12.25 -34.71
N CYS A 14 38.21 12.97 -33.62
CA CYS A 14 39.15 12.56 -32.58
C CYS A 14 38.41 11.69 -31.56
N LEU A 15 38.47 10.37 -31.75
CA LEU A 15 38.05 9.37 -30.78
C LEU A 15 39.25 9.07 -29.86
N SER A 16 39.33 9.73 -28.70
CA SER A 16 40.36 9.41 -27.71
C SER A 16 39.87 8.28 -26.79
N LEU A 17 40.37 7.07 -27.05
CA LEU A 17 40.31 5.94 -26.13
C LEU A 17 41.22 6.18 -24.92
N LEU A 18 40.62 6.27 -23.74
CA LEU A 18 41.25 5.91 -22.47
C LEU A 18 40.41 4.77 -21.89
N THR A 19 40.96 3.56 -21.95
CA THR A 19 40.36 2.34 -21.39
C THR A 19 40.44 2.40 -19.87
N SER A 20 39.36 2.86 -19.23
CA SER A 20 38.99 2.39 -17.89
C SER A 20 38.02 1.23 -18.09
N ILE A 21 38.47 0.00 -17.81
CA ILE A 21 37.56 -1.13 -17.69
C ILE A 21 36.81 -0.95 -16.38
N CYS A 22 35.61 -0.37 -16.47
CA CYS A 22 34.54 -0.61 -15.53
C CYS A 22 33.39 -1.15 -16.37
N HIS A 23 33.07 -2.43 -16.25
CA HIS A 23 31.81 -2.92 -16.76
C HIS A 23 30.68 -2.26 -15.98
N SER A 24 29.90 -1.42 -16.66
CA SER A 24 28.55 -1.03 -16.24
C SER A 24 27.83 -0.39 -17.44
N GLU A 25 27.61 -1.16 -18.51
CA GLU A 25 26.66 -0.74 -19.55
C GLU A 25 25.26 -1.23 -19.16
N ASP A 26 24.56 -0.46 -18.31
CA ASP A 26 23.22 -0.82 -17.84
C ASP A 26 22.13 0.20 -18.23
N LEU A 27 22.47 1.37 -18.78
CA LEU A 27 21.51 2.30 -19.38
C LEU A 27 22.08 2.89 -20.67
N VAL A 28 21.36 2.75 -21.78
CA VAL A 28 21.80 3.17 -23.12
C VAL A 28 20.69 3.96 -23.80
N ILE A 29 20.98 5.19 -24.23
CA ILE A 29 20.07 5.95 -25.10
C ILE A 29 20.13 5.31 -26.49
N THR A 30 19.02 4.77 -26.96
CA THR A 30 18.92 4.00 -28.21
C THR A 30 18.56 4.89 -29.40
N SER A 31 17.82 5.97 -29.17
CA SER A 31 17.52 6.97 -30.20
C SER A 31 17.27 8.36 -29.62
N PHE A 32 17.47 9.36 -30.47
CA PHE A 32 17.00 10.72 -30.27
C PHE A 32 16.44 11.20 -31.60
N ASP A 33 15.12 11.16 -31.73
CA ASP A 33 14.45 11.36 -33.01
C ASP A 33 14.19 12.85 -33.25
N GLU A 34 14.21 13.30 -34.51
CA GLU A 34 13.85 14.68 -34.89
C GLU A 34 12.40 15.05 -34.49
N ASN A 35 11.58 14.05 -34.12
CA ASN A 35 10.22 14.23 -33.64
C ASN A 35 10.12 14.41 -32.10
N GLY A 36 11.25 14.54 -31.39
CA GLY A 36 11.27 14.79 -29.95
C GLY A 36 11.01 13.55 -29.09
N VAL A 37 11.30 12.36 -29.61
CA VAL A 37 11.22 11.09 -28.86
C VAL A 37 12.62 10.71 -28.38
N LEU A 38 12.76 10.54 -27.07
CA LEU A 38 13.97 10.02 -26.43
C LEU A 38 13.72 8.56 -26.04
N GLU A 39 14.45 7.64 -26.68
CA GLU A 39 14.36 6.21 -26.37
C GLU A 39 15.62 5.75 -25.63
N TRP A 40 15.43 4.87 -24.64
CA TRP A 40 16.53 4.23 -23.93
C TRP A 40 16.19 2.78 -23.59
N SER A 41 17.23 1.97 -23.43
CA SER A 41 17.14 0.63 -22.85
C SER A 41 17.89 0.59 -21.53
N SER A 42 17.46 -0.28 -20.62
CA SER A 42 18.18 -0.52 -19.39
C SER A 42 17.88 -1.90 -18.82
N ASN A 43 18.87 -2.47 -18.12
CA ASN A 43 18.72 -3.70 -17.36
C ASN A 43 18.21 -3.47 -15.93
N TYR A 44 18.13 -2.21 -15.47
CA TYR A 44 17.61 -1.92 -14.14
C TYR A 44 16.08 -2.04 -14.11
N SER A 45 15.58 -3.02 -13.36
CA SER A 45 14.16 -3.26 -13.18
C SER A 45 13.61 -2.68 -11.87
N ASN A 46 14.49 -2.41 -10.91
CA ASN A 46 14.20 -1.82 -9.60
C ASN A 46 14.43 -0.30 -9.65
N GLY A 47 13.48 0.52 -9.22
CA GLY A 47 13.58 1.99 -9.29
C GLY A 47 12.93 2.62 -10.52
N PHE A 48 13.27 3.88 -10.78
CA PHE A 48 12.65 4.69 -11.85
C PHE A 48 13.69 5.47 -12.64
N TYR A 49 13.28 5.96 -13.81
CA TYR A 49 14.11 6.82 -14.65
C TYR A 49 13.62 8.25 -14.57
N GLN A 50 14.56 9.17 -14.46
CA GLN A 50 14.28 10.60 -14.56
C GLN A 50 14.99 11.15 -15.77
N VAL A 51 14.23 11.79 -16.66
CA VAL A 51 14.80 12.59 -17.74
C VAL A 51 15.21 13.92 -17.16
N GLN A 52 16.48 14.28 -17.35
CA GLN A 52 17.02 15.59 -16.97
C GLN A 52 17.50 16.32 -18.21
N TRP A 53 17.46 17.65 -18.17
CA TRP A 53 17.94 18.49 -19.27
C TRP A 53 18.89 19.59 -18.81
N ALA A 54 19.74 20.05 -19.72
CA ALA A 54 20.63 21.20 -19.51
C ALA A 54 20.72 22.03 -20.79
N SER A 55 21.00 23.34 -20.66
CA SER A 55 21.24 24.24 -21.81
C SER A 55 22.68 24.19 -22.31
N THR A 56 23.61 23.74 -21.47
CA THR A 56 25.03 23.54 -21.78
C THR A 56 25.49 22.17 -21.28
N LEU A 57 26.56 21.60 -21.88
CA LEU A 57 27.01 20.24 -21.58
C LEU A 57 27.49 20.11 -20.12
N ASP A 58 28.16 21.15 -19.61
CA ASP A 58 28.73 21.20 -18.26
C ASP A 58 27.86 22.05 -17.29
N GLY A 59 26.62 22.35 -17.68
CA GLY A 59 25.71 23.22 -16.94
C GLY A 59 24.93 22.52 -15.83
N GLU A 60 24.05 23.29 -15.19
CA GLU A 60 23.07 22.77 -14.25
C GLU A 60 22.03 21.90 -14.97
N TRP A 61 21.64 20.80 -14.32
CA TRP A 61 20.66 19.84 -14.84
C TRP A 61 19.33 20.03 -14.14
N TYR A 62 18.27 20.24 -14.92
CA TYR A 62 16.92 20.49 -14.45
C TYR A 62 16.03 19.25 -14.65
N THR A 63 14.98 19.13 -13.84
CA THR A 63 14.02 18.02 -13.86
C THR A 63 12.61 18.45 -14.28
N ASP A 64 12.36 19.75 -14.28
CA ASP A 64 11.13 20.43 -14.61
C ASP A 64 11.25 21.13 -15.97
N PHE A 65 10.18 21.13 -16.77
CA PHE A 65 10.17 21.82 -18.06
C PHE A 65 9.83 23.31 -17.87
N PRO A 66 10.67 24.24 -18.32
CA PRO A 66 10.61 25.65 -17.94
C PRO A 66 9.52 26.46 -18.67
N TYR A 67 8.72 25.84 -19.53
CA TYR A 67 7.94 26.55 -20.55
C TYR A 67 6.47 26.78 -20.24
N ASN A 68 5.96 26.28 -19.12
CA ASN A 68 4.51 26.26 -18.91
C ASN A 68 3.94 27.63 -18.51
N ASN A 69 4.74 28.58 -18.02
CA ASN A 69 4.28 29.90 -17.57
C ASN A 69 5.40 30.97 -17.64
N ILE A 70 5.90 31.29 -18.84
CA ILE A 70 6.89 32.38 -18.99
C ILE A 70 6.20 33.72 -18.78
N GLU A 71 6.50 34.40 -17.68
CA GLU A 71 5.96 35.73 -17.39
C GLU A 71 6.63 36.80 -18.26
N ASN A 72 5.82 37.72 -18.79
CA ASN A 72 6.33 38.84 -19.58
C ASN A 72 6.85 39.94 -18.65
N THR A 73 8.17 40.14 -18.65
CA THR A 73 8.85 41.07 -17.76
C THR A 73 9.65 42.16 -18.49
N ASN A 74 9.28 42.59 -19.71
CA ASN A 74 9.75 43.78 -20.51
C ASN A 74 10.26 43.46 -21.94
N GLU A 75 10.97 44.42 -22.58
CA GLU A 75 11.20 44.57 -24.03
C GLU A 75 12.00 43.44 -24.71
N VAL A 76 12.88 42.73 -23.99
CA VAL A 76 13.55 41.51 -24.46
C VAL A 76 13.51 40.46 -23.36
N MET A 77 13.03 39.26 -23.69
CA MET A 77 12.97 38.10 -22.80
C MET A 77 13.95 37.02 -23.25
N SER A 78 14.48 36.25 -22.32
CA SER A 78 15.34 35.09 -22.59
C SER A 78 14.98 33.98 -21.63
N VAL A 79 14.89 32.75 -22.15
CA VAL A 79 14.58 31.54 -21.37
C VAL A 79 15.62 30.46 -21.70
N GLN A 80 16.05 29.70 -20.70
CA GLN A 80 16.92 28.54 -20.93
C GLN A 80 16.11 27.43 -21.61
N VAL A 81 16.72 26.78 -22.60
CA VAL A 81 16.06 25.72 -23.37
C VAL A 81 16.82 24.40 -23.25
N PRO A 82 16.12 23.25 -23.18
CA PRO A 82 16.75 21.93 -23.24
C PRO A 82 17.56 21.76 -24.53
N ARG A 83 18.89 21.66 -24.39
CA ARG A 83 19.80 21.35 -25.50
C ARG A 83 20.49 20.02 -25.32
N PHE A 84 20.63 19.59 -24.08
CA PHE A 84 21.23 18.32 -23.69
C PHE A 84 20.24 17.57 -22.80
N TYR A 85 20.15 16.25 -23.01
CA TYR A 85 19.32 15.36 -22.22
C TYR A 85 20.18 14.23 -21.68
N ARG A 86 19.82 13.75 -20.49
CA ARG A 86 20.29 12.46 -19.99
C ARG A 86 19.15 11.75 -19.30
N VAL A 87 19.18 10.43 -19.36
CA VAL A 87 18.32 9.59 -18.54
C VAL A 87 19.17 9.11 -17.37
N VAL A 88 18.71 9.39 -16.15
CA VAL A 88 19.35 8.89 -14.95
C VAL A 88 18.48 7.80 -14.33
N TRP A 89 19.10 6.71 -13.95
CA TRP A 89 18.48 5.73 -13.06
C TRP A 89 18.46 6.30 -11.64
N LYS A 90 17.36 6.08 -10.94
CA LYS A 90 17.17 6.42 -9.53
C LYS A 90 16.68 5.18 -8.80
N GLU A 91 17.22 4.97 -7.62
CA GLU A 91 16.73 3.96 -6.69
C GLU A 91 15.24 4.19 -6.41
N GLY A 92 14.48 3.11 -6.22
CA GLY A 92 13.07 3.24 -5.89
C GLY A 92 12.88 3.83 -4.49
N PHE A 93 11.64 4.16 -4.18
CA PHE A 93 11.25 4.67 -2.89
C PHE A 93 11.09 3.55 -1.88
N THR A 94 11.07 3.93 -0.62
CA THR A 94 10.71 3.03 0.47
C THR A 94 9.24 3.20 0.84
N VAL A 95 8.62 2.08 1.19
CA VAL A 95 7.34 2.08 1.90
C VAL A 95 7.58 1.40 3.24
N SER A 96 7.49 2.15 4.32
CA SER A 96 7.80 1.67 5.67
C SER A 96 6.70 2.00 6.65
N GLY A 97 6.77 1.40 7.83
CA GLY A 97 5.84 1.70 8.91
C GLY A 97 5.95 0.68 10.03
N THR A 98 5.00 0.75 10.95
CA THR A 98 4.85 -0.23 12.02
C THR A 98 3.47 -0.88 11.93
N VAL A 99 3.43 -2.21 12.05
CA VAL A 99 2.20 -2.95 12.30
C VAL A 99 2.03 -3.16 13.81
N TYR A 100 0.88 -2.77 14.34
CA TYR A 100 0.56 -2.85 15.77
C TYR A 100 -0.93 -3.17 15.94
N TYR A 101 -1.33 -3.76 17.08
CA TYR A 101 -2.73 -3.75 17.50
C TYR A 101 -3.15 -2.30 17.77
N SER A 102 -4.45 -1.98 17.71
CA SER A 102 -4.98 -0.63 17.97
C SER A 102 -4.40 0.09 19.20
N THR A 103 -3.94 -0.67 20.19
CA THR A 103 -3.51 -0.23 21.52
C THR A 103 -2.05 -0.59 21.87
N GLY A 104 -1.30 -1.27 21.00
CA GLY A 104 0.08 -1.70 21.34
C GLY A 104 0.77 -2.56 20.29
N ILE A 105 2.06 -2.82 20.49
CA ILE A 105 2.89 -3.60 19.56
C ILE A 105 2.41 -5.06 19.54
N LEU A 106 2.44 -5.70 18.37
CA LEU A 106 2.15 -7.12 18.23
C LEU A 106 3.22 -7.93 19.00
N GLU A 107 2.85 -8.59 20.10
CA GLU A 107 3.76 -9.46 20.88
C GLU A 107 4.01 -10.84 20.21
N GLN A 108 3.92 -10.93 18.88
CA GLN A 108 3.94 -12.20 18.15
C GLN A 108 5.01 -12.25 17.05
N GLU A 109 5.17 -13.45 16.50
CA GLU A 109 5.98 -13.79 15.33
C GLU A 109 5.96 -12.70 14.23
N PRO A 110 7.03 -12.58 13.42
CA PRO A 110 7.10 -11.61 12.34
C PRO A 110 5.86 -11.70 11.42
N ILE A 111 5.16 -10.58 11.27
CA ILE A 111 3.97 -10.51 10.41
C ILE A 111 4.43 -10.41 8.97
N ARG A 112 3.76 -11.17 8.09
CA ARG A 112 3.95 -11.01 6.65
C ARG A 112 3.15 -9.82 6.14
N LEU A 113 3.85 -8.87 5.55
CA LEU A 113 3.28 -7.75 4.82
C LEU A 113 3.43 -7.97 3.32
N ARG A 114 2.47 -7.42 2.59
CA ARG A 114 2.42 -7.43 1.13
C ARG A 114 2.16 -6.04 0.61
N ILE A 115 2.81 -5.68 -0.47
CA ILE A 115 2.47 -4.49 -1.25
C ILE A 115 2.20 -4.91 -2.68
N TRP A 116 0.96 -4.69 -3.13
CA TRP A 116 0.49 -5.10 -4.44
C TRP A 116 0.25 -3.86 -5.31
N PRO A 117 0.89 -3.73 -6.48
CA PRO A 117 0.67 -2.61 -7.38
C PRO A 117 -0.63 -2.77 -8.18
N ASP A 118 -1.37 -1.68 -8.39
CA ASP A 118 -2.60 -1.69 -9.19
C ASP A 118 -2.33 -1.92 -10.70
N ASP A 119 -1.09 -1.78 -11.15
CA ASP A 119 -0.67 -1.96 -12.55
C ASP A 119 -0.47 -3.43 -12.96
N GLY A 120 -0.65 -4.37 -12.02
CA GLY A 120 -0.50 -5.80 -12.27
C GLY A 120 0.94 -6.32 -12.27
N SER A 121 1.93 -5.48 -11.93
CA SER A 121 3.29 -5.94 -11.67
C SER A 121 3.38 -6.82 -10.40
N PRO A 122 4.47 -7.58 -10.20
CA PRO A 122 4.55 -8.53 -9.10
C PRO A 122 4.43 -7.86 -7.72
N GLU A 123 3.74 -8.53 -6.79
CA GLU A 123 3.73 -8.09 -5.39
C GLU A 123 5.11 -8.23 -4.75
N HIS A 124 5.39 -7.35 -3.80
CA HIS A 124 6.51 -7.50 -2.89
C HIS A 124 6.02 -7.98 -1.53
N ASN A 125 6.82 -8.80 -0.86
CA ASN A 125 6.51 -9.36 0.45
C ASN A 125 7.68 -9.11 1.40
N VAL A 126 7.39 -8.70 2.64
CA VAL A 126 8.39 -8.58 3.70
C VAL A 126 7.85 -9.14 5.01
N LEU A 127 8.75 -9.39 5.96
CA LEU A 127 8.40 -9.72 7.33
C LEU A 127 8.65 -8.49 8.22
N SER A 128 7.76 -8.24 9.17
CA SER A 128 8.04 -7.25 10.21
C SER A 128 9.12 -7.74 11.16
N ASP A 129 9.81 -6.83 11.84
CA ASP A 129 10.67 -7.19 12.97
C ASP A 129 9.86 -7.44 14.26
N SER A 130 10.56 -7.74 15.36
CA SER A 130 9.96 -8.00 16.68
C SER A 130 9.31 -6.76 17.32
N GLN A 131 9.41 -5.59 16.70
CA GLN A 131 8.72 -4.36 17.10
C GLN A 131 7.60 -4.00 16.11
N GLY A 132 7.29 -4.90 15.17
CA GLY A 132 6.30 -4.68 14.14
C GLY A 132 6.76 -3.77 13.00
N ARG A 133 8.03 -3.35 12.96
CA ARG A 133 8.52 -2.44 11.91
C ARG A 133 8.77 -3.20 10.62
N PHE A 134 8.43 -2.59 9.50
CA PHE A 134 8.65 -3.16 8.18
C PHE A 134 9.18 -2.11 7.20
N THR A 135 9.85 -2.56 6.15
CA THR A 135 10.32 -1.70 5.07
C THR A 135 10.31 -2.47 3.77
N PHE A 136 9.59 -1.95 2.78
CA PHE A 136 9.73 -2.32 1.39
C PHE A 136 10.70 -1.33 0.74
N GLU A 137 11.69 -1.84 0.03
CA GLU A 137 12.66 -1.04 -0.71
C GLU A 137 12.37 -1.11 -2.21
N ASN A 138 12.93 -0.16 -2.97
CA ASN A 138 12.88 -0.17 -4.43
C ASN A 138 11.46 -0.12 -5.04
N ILE A 139 10.52 0.53 -4.35
CA ILE A 139 9.14 0.70 -4.80
C ILE A 139 9.05 1.84 -5.82
N LYS A 140 8.38 1.60 -6.95
CA LYS A 140 8.22 2.58 -8.02
C LYS A 140 7.10 3.57 -7.70
N ASN A 141 7.07 4.69 -8.39
CA ASN A 141 5.88 5.54 -8.40
C ASN A 141 4.66 4.74 -8.85
N GLY A 142 3.55 4.92 -8.13
CA GLY A 142 2.34 4.16 -8.42
C GLY A 142 1.41 4.08 -7.22
N ARG A 143 0.25 3.48 -7.48
CA ARG A 143 -0.76 3.18 -6.47
C ARG A 143 -0.67 1.72 -6.09
N TYR A 144 -0.66 1.46 -4.78
CA TYR A 144 -0.49 0.12 -4.23
C TYR A 144 -1.51 -0.17 -3.13
N LEU A 145 -1.90 -1.44 -3.02
CA LEU A 145 -2.53 -2.00 -1.83
C LEU A 145 -1.45 -2.55 -0.89
N LEU A 146 -1.20 -1.84 0.20
CA LEU A 146 -0.40 -2.31 1.33
C LEU A 146 -1.29 -3.12 2.28
N SER A 147 -0.91 -4.36 2.58
CA SER A 147 -1.72 -5.23 3.44
C SER A 147 -0.90 -6.14 4.34
N THR A 148 -1.54 -6.62 5.41
CA THR A 148 -1.07 -7.73 6.24
C THR A 148 -1.78 -9.01 5.84
N THR A 149 -1.10 -10.15 5.91
CA THR A 149 -1.79 -11.45 5.86
C THR A 149 -2.50 -11.69 7.17
N SER A 150 -3.69 -12.30 7.13
CA SER A 150 -4.32 -12.82 8.33
C SER A 150 -3.40 -13.81 9.03
N HIS A 151 -3.36 -13.75 10.35
CA HIS A 151 -2.65 -14.69 11.20
C HIS A 151 -3.59 -15.18 12.30
N ASP A 152 -3.11 -16.12 13.12
CA ASP A 152 -3.81 -16.45 14.34
C ASP A 152 -3.91 -15.19 15.23
N GLY A 153 -5.11 -14.90 15.75
CA GLY A 153 -5.34 -13.71 16.57
C GLY A 153 -5.65 -12.39 15.87
N PHE A 154 -5.55 -12.21 14.54
CA PHE A 154 -6.06 -11.00 13.86
C PHE A 154 -6.45 -11.21 12.39
N ASN A 155 -7.37 -10.36 11.91
CA ASN A 155 -7.78 -10.36 10.49
C ASN A 155 -6.87 -9.43 9.66
N GLY A 156 -6.53 -9.86 8.45
CA GLY A 156 -5.70 -9.07 7.53
C GLY A 156 -6.32 -7.70 7.26
N ILE A 157 -5.48 -6.67 7.18
CA ILE A 157 -5.88 -5.29 6.91
C ILE A 157 -5.21 -4.81 5.63
N GLY A 158 -5.88 -3.91 4.89
CA GLY A 158 -5.38 -3.36 3.64
C GLY A 158 -5.63 -1.86 3.54
N TYR A 159 -4.64 -1.12 3.01
CA TYR A 159 -4.70 0.32 2.77
C TYR A 159 -4.12 0.66 1.41
N ILE A 160 -4.72 1.65 0.76
CA ILE A 160 -4.13 2.23 -0.45
C ILE A 160 -3.00 3.18 -0.05
N VAL A 161 -1.85 3.04 -0.68
CA VAL A 161 -0.72 3.96 -0.59
C VAL A 161 -0.35 4.43 -2.00
N ASN A 162 -0.08 5.74 -2.13
CA ASN A 162 0.42 6.32 -3.37
C ASN A 162 1.88 6.70 -3.16
N VAL A 163 2.74 6.21 -4.03
CA VAL A 163 4.16 6.55 -4.05
C VAL A 163 4.37 7.60 -5.15
N GLU A 164 4.74 8.81 -4.75
CA GLU A 164 4.86 9.97 -5.64
C GLU A 164 6.17 10.72 -5.36
N ASN A 165 7.23 10.26 -6.00
CA ASN A 165 8.57 10.87 -5.93
C ASN A 165 9.14 11.02 -4.52
N SER A 166 8.67 10.23 -3.55
CA SER A 166 9.09 10.31 -2.16
C SER A 166 8.80 9.00 -1.41
N ASP A 167 9.56 8.78 -0.33
CA ASP A 167 9.32 7.68 0.61
C ASP A 167 7.97 7.82 1.30
N VAL A 168 7.30 6.69 1.54
CA VAL A 168 6.00 6.64 2.20
C VAL A 168 6.13 5.95 3.54
N SER A 169 5.65 6.63 4.60
CA SER A 169 5.47 6.03 5.92
C SER A 169 3.99 5.79 6.18
N ARG A 170 3.62 4.54 6.42
CA ARG A 170 2.25 4.13 6.71
C ARG A 170 2.19 3.03 7.77
N ASP A 171 1.66 3.42 8.92
CA ASP A 171 1.34 2.49 9.99
C ASP A 171 0.06 1.68 9.73
N LEU A 172 0.04 0.46 10.25
CA LEU A 172 -1.01 -0.53 10.07
C LEU A 172 -1.58 -0.97 11.42
N ARG A 173 -2.85 -0.64 11.68
CA ARG A 173 -3.56 -0.99 12.92
C ARG A 173 -4.36 -2.27 12.76
N ALA A 174 -3.75 -3.39 13.13
CA ALA A 174 -4.38 -4.70 13.08
C ALA A 174 -5.52 -4.81 14.11
N LYS A 175 -6.58 -5.50 13.73
CA LYS A 175 -7.77 -5.75 14.56
C LYS A 175 -7.77 -7.19 15.01
N LYS A 176 -7.84 -7.43 16.33
CA LYS A 176 -7.86 -8.76 16.90
C LYS A 176 -9.06 -9.57 16.42
N ARG A 177 -8.93 -10.89 16.47
CA ARG A 177 -10.05 -11.82 16.24
C ARG A 177 -10.86 -11.97 17.53
N VAL A 178 -12.17 -12.03 17.38
CA VAL A 178 -13.08 -12.39 18.47
C VAL A 178 -13.25 -13.91 18.49
N TYR A 179 -13.11 -14.50 19.67
CA TYR A 179 -13.41 -15.92 19.92
C TYR A 179 -14.77 -16.05 20.61
N TYR A 180 -15.66 -16.83 20.02
CA TYR A 180 -17.03 -17.00 20.48
C TYR A 180 -17.18 -18.25 21.35
N ILE A 181 -17.88 -18.11 22.49
CA ILE A 181 -18.05 -19.17 23.49
C ILE A 181 -19.44 -19.80 23.39
N SER A 182 -20.50 -18.99 23.31
CA SER A 182 -21.88 -19.48 23.26
C SER A 182 -22.81 -18.46 22.58
N PRO A 183 -23.81 -18.89 21.81
CA PRO A 183 -23.98 -20.24 21.27
C PRO A 183 -22.76 -20.66 20.44
N ILE A 184 -22.37 -21.93 20.49
CA ILE A 184 -21.34 -22.47 19.59
C ILE A 184 -21.84 -22.45 18.14
N ARG A 185 -20.91 -22.48 17.17
CA ARG A 185 -21.26 -22.50 15.76
C ARG A 185 -22.18 -23.70 15.47
N ASP A 186 -23.22 -23.45 14.69
CA ASP A 186 -24.24 -24.42 14.27
C ASP A 186 -25.07 -24.99 15.43
N ALA A 187 -25.05 -24.35 16.61
CA ALA A 187 -25.89 -24.74 17.73
C ALA A 187 -27.38 -24.65 17.36
N VAL A 188 -28.18 -25.62 17.83
CA VAL A 188 -29.64 -25.54 17.76
C VAL A 188 -30.16 -24.95 19.06
N ILE A 189 -30.82 -23.79 18.95
CA ILE A 189 -31.42 -23.06 20.05
C ILE A 189 -32.92 -23.34 20.07
N THR A 190 -33.39 -23.90 21.18
CA THR A 190 -34.79 -24.28 21.40
C THR A 190 -35.46 -23.44 22.49
N THR A 191 -34.83 -22.34 22.90
CA THR A 191 -35.31 -21.44 23.96
C THR A 191 -35.34 -19.99 23.51
N ASN A 192 -36.32 -19.23 23.98
CA ASN A 192 -36.40 -17.79 23.70
C ASN A 192 -35.32 -16.98 24.46
N VAL A 193 -34.87 -17.46 25.62
CA VAL A 193 -33.80 -16.80 26.38
C VAL A 193 -32.46 -17.40 25.96
N VAL A 194 -31.60 -16.60 25.35
CA VAL A 194 -30.30 -17.02 24.82
C VAL A 194 -29.22 -16.16 25.41
N THR A 195 -28.15 -16.78 25.91
CA THR A 195 -26.98 -16.07 26.41
C THR A 195 -25.85 -16.17 25.39
N PHE A 196 -25.49 -15.03 24.82
CA PHE A 196 -24.36 -14.82 23.93
C PHE A 196 -23.13 -14.47 24.76
N SER A 197 -21.99 -15.09 24.49
CA SER A 197 -20.74 -14.83 25.21
C SER A 197 -19.51 -15.07 24.35
N TRP A 198 -18.48 -14.28 24.59
CA TRP A 198 -17.22 -14.29 23.85
C TRP A 198 -16.04 -14.12 24.82
N GLU A 199 -14.84 -14.46 24.35
CA GLU A 199 -13.62 -14.29 25.13
C GLU A 199 -13.29 -12.82 25.36
N THR A 200 -12.67 -12.53 26.50
CA THR A 200 -12.14 -11.20 26.79
C THR A 200 -11.01 -10.87 25.82
N VAL A 201 -11.06 -9.66 25.29
CA VAL A 201 -9.92 -9.03 24.62
C VAL A 201 -9.45 -7.94 25.57
N ASP A 202 -8.22 -8.05 26.06
CA ASP A 202 -7.69 -7.20 27.15
C ASP A 202 -7.85 -5.70 26.89
N GLU A 203 -7.91 -5.30 25.62
CA GLU A 203 -7.97 -3.90 25.20
C GLU A 203 -9.39 -3.38 24.96
N ALA A 204 -10.39 -4.25 25.00
CA ALA A 204 -11.79 -3.89 24.81
C ALA A 204 -12.40 -3.34 26.10
N SER A 205 -12.89 -2.11 26.02
CA SER A 205 -13.64 -1.45 27.10
C SER A 205 -15.14 -1.42 26.84
N SER A 206 -15.57 -1.54 25.59
CA SER A 206 -16.99 -1.63 25.22
C SER A 206 -17.21 -2.58 24.04
N HIS A 207 -18.44 -3.09 23.94
CA HIS A 207 -18.82 -4.08 22.95
C HIS A 207 -20.15 -3.69 22.28
N THR A 208 -20.25 -3.93 20.99
CA THR A 208 -21.51 -3.80 20.25
C THR A 208 -21.93 -5.19 19.76
N PHE A 209 -22.93 -5.77 20.41
CA PHE A 209 -23.54 -7.02 19.96
C PHE A 209 -24.43 -6.77 18.76
N TRP A 210 -24.46 -7.71 17.82
CA TRP A 210 -25.38 -7.69 16.70
C TRP A 210 -25.89 -9.09 16.34
N LEU A 211 -27.10 -9.13 15.77
CA LEU A 211 -27.77 -10.35 15.32
C LEU A 211 -28.48 -10.10 13.98
N ARG A 212 -28.38 -11.07 13.07
CA ARG A 212 -28.95 -11.03 11.71
C ARG A 212 -29.41 -12.40 11.24
N THR A 213 -30.11 -12.45 10.12
CA THR A 213 -30.45 -13.71 9.43
C THR A 213 -29.19 -14.35 8.87
N GLY A 214 -29.07 -15.67 9.02
CA GLY A 214 -27.93 -16.42 8.51
C GLY A 214 -28.03 -16.63 7.00
N ASN A 215 -26.87 -16.80 6.36
CA ASN A 215 -26.71 -17.04 4.92
C ASN A 215 -26.91 -15.83 3.98
N ASP A 216 -26.87 -14.60 4.50
CA ASP A 216 -26.96 -13.42 3.64
C ASP A 216 -25.55 -12.98 3.22
N ASP A 217 -25.09 -13.45 2.05
CA ASP A 217 -23.84 -13.04 1.38
C ASP A 217 -23.73 -11.51 1.21
N ASN A 218 -24.85 -10.79 1.41
CA ASN A 218 -24.97 -9.34 1.35
C ASN A 218 -24.69 -8.61 2.67
N TYR A 219 -24.18 -9.28 3.70
CA TYR A 219 -24.10 -8.71 5.05
C TYR A 219 -25.46 -8.12 5.48
N GLY A 220 -26.53 -8.91 5.34
CA GLY A 220 -27.91 -8.49 5.55
C GLY A 220 -28.13 -7.61 6.78
N SER A 221 -29.13 -6.72 6.70
CA SER A 221 -29.46 -5.75 7.74
C SER A 221 -29.51 -6.40 9.13
N LYS A 222 -28.66 -5.92 10.05
CA LYS A 222 -28.70 -6.27 11.48
C LYS A 222 -30.08 -5.90 12.01
N PHE A 223 -30.92 -6.87 12.36
CA PHE A 223 -32.23 -6.59 12.93
C PHE A 223 -32.18 -6.38 14.45
N MET A 224 -31.05 -6.70 15.09
CA MET A 224 -30.74 -6.31 16.46
C MET A 224 -29.30 -5.82 16.55
N THR A 225 -29.11 -4.70 17.25
CA THR A 225 -27.80 -4.13 17.57
C THR A 225 -27.88 -3.52 18.95
N VAL A 226 -26.96 -3.91 19.83
CA VAL A 226 -26.91 -3.47 21.22
C VAL A 226 -25.51 -2.89 21.48
N PRO A 227 -25.36 -1.56 21.47
CA PRO A 227 -24.08 -0.89 21.69
C PRO A 227 -23.72 -0.83 23.18
N ASP A 228 -22.49 -0.38 23.44
CA ASP A 228 -22.00 0.05 24.76
C ASP A 228 -22.11 -1.00 25.89
N LEU A 229 -22.01 -2.28 25.53
CA LEU A 229 -21.96 -3.37 26.50
C LEU A 229 -20.60 -3.36 27.23
N GLY A 230 -20.62 -3.15 28.54
CA GLY A 230 -19.43 -3.20 29.40
C GLY A 230 -19.02 -4.61 29.85
N THR A 231 -19.59 -5.66 29.26
CA THR A 231 -19.36 -7.06 29.63
C THR A 231 -19.21 -7.93 28.40
N ASN A 232 -18.52 -9.06 28.53
CA ASN A 232 -18.30 -10.04 27.47
C ASN A 232 -19.45 -11.06 27.28
N SER A 233 -20.66 -10.67 27.68
CA SER A 233 -21.87 -11.47 27.50
C SER A 233 -23.10 -10.59 27.28
N TYR A 234 -24.10 -11.13 26.59
CA TYR A 234 -25.39 -10.50 26.40
C TYR A 234 -26.49 -11.57 26.43
N GLN A 235 -27.49 -11.38 27.30
CA GLN A 235 -28.68 -12.22 27.33
C GLN A 235 -29.79 -11.56 26.52
N ALA A 236 -30.22 -12.23 25.46
CA ALA A 236 -31.31 -11.78 24.61
C ALA A 236 -32.58 -12.59 24.90
N ASN A 237 -33.73 -11.90 24.86
CA ASN A 237 -35.03 -12.54 24.75
C ASN A 237 -35.44 -12.48 23.28
N LEU A 238 -35.33 -13.62 22.60
CA LEU A 238 -35.60 -13.77 21.18
C LEU A 238 -37.07 -14.13 20.96
N SER A 239 -37.66 -13.49 19.95
CA SER A 239 -38.99 -13.81 19.41
C SER A 239 -38.87 -13.92 17.90
N LEU A 240 -38.06 -14.88 17.46
CA LEU A 240 -37.71 -15.08 16.05
C LEU A 240 -38.53 -16.22 15.45
N THR A 241 -38.68 -16.22 14.13
CA THR A 241 -39.15 -17.39 13.40
C THR A 241 -38.09 -18.48 13.40
N ASN A 242 -38.49 -19.74 13.28
CA ASN A 242 -37.54 -20.84 13.12
C ASN A 242 -36.71 -20.62 11.85
N GLY A 243 -35.37 -20.75 11.95
CA GLY A 243 -34.46 -20.43 10.85
C GLY A 243 -32.99 -20.37 11.24
N LEU A 244 -32.15 -20.03 10.27
CA LEU A 244 -30.71 -19.81 10.46
C LEU A 244 -30.44 -18.34 10.79
N TYR A 245 -29.58 -18.11 11.77
CA TYR A 245 -29.21 -16.77 12.24
C TYR A 245 -27.71 -16.68 12.47
N SER A 246 -27.15 -15.48 12.32
CA SER A 246 -25.74 -15.19 12.61
C SER A 246 -25.67 -14.07 13.63
N TRP A 247 -24.79 -14.22 14.61
CA TRP A 247 -24.48 -13.18 15.58
C TRP A 247 -22.99 -12.86 15.57
N GLY A 248 -22.66 -11.72 16.17
CA GLY A 248 -21.30 -11.35 16.44
C GLY A 248 -21.21 -10.12 17.32
N VAL A 249 -19.97 -9.70 17.57
CA VAL A 249 -19.68 -8.58 18.45
C VAL A 249 -18.50 -7.79 17.92
N ASP A 250 -18.67 -6.46 17.86
CA ASP A 250 -17.59 -5.52 17.55
C ASP A 250 -17.06 -4.93 18.87
N LEU A 251 -15.74 -4.86 19.03
CA LEU A 251 -15.08 -4.47 20.28
C LEU A 251 -14.35 -3.15 20.10
N TYR A 252 -14.41 -2.29 21.12
CA TYR A 252 -13.83 -0.96 21.09
C TYR A 252 -13.01 -0.69 22.36
N ASP A 253 -11.93 0.08 22.22
CA ASP A 253 -11.14 0.58 23.35
C ASP A 253 -11.87 1.73 24.09
N ALA A 254 -11.25 2.26 25.14
CA ALA A 254 -11.81 3.35 25.93
C ALA A 254 -11.97 4.66 25.14
N GLU A 255 -11.17 4.85 24.09
CA GLU A 255 -11.21 5.98 23.17
C GLU A 255 -12.24 5.79 22.03
N GLY A 256 -12.87 4.62 21.94
CA GLY A 256 -13.87 4.28 20.91
C GLY A 256 -13.27 3.81 19.58
N ASN A 257 -11.98 3.49 19.52
CA ASN A 257 -11.40 2.85 18.35
C ASN A 257 -11.74 1.37 18.34
N ALA A 258 -12.05 0.84 17.16
CA ALA A 258 -12.34 -0.58 17.04
C ALA A 258 -11.06 -1.42 17.19
N VAL A 259 -11.08 -2.38 18.12
CA VAL A 259 -9.96 -3.27 18.45
C VAL A 259 -10.16 -4.68 17.89
N ALA A 260 -11.41 -5.11 17.71
CA ALA A 260 -11.77 -6.37 17.07
C ALA A 260 -13.12 -6.24 16.36
N PHE A 261 -13.30 -6.98 15.27
CA PHE A 261 -14.58 -7.07 14.56
C PHE A 261 -15.09 -8.49 14.62
N GLY A 262 -16.39 -8.61 14.86
CA GLY A 262 -17.07 -9.88 14.88
C GLY A 262 -17.13 -10.47 13.47
N ASN A 263 -16.91 -11.78 13.37
CA ASN A 263 -17.28 -12.56 12.20
C ASN A 263 -18.69 -13.13 12.38
N ASP A 264 -19.32 -13.57 11.30
CA ASP A 264 -20.56 -14.35 11.40
C ASP A 264 -20.36 -15.65 12.16
N PHE A 265 -21.12 -15.77 13.25
CA PHE A 265 -21.21 -16.99 14.04
C PHE A 265 -22.62 -17.53 13.98
N ASP A 266 -22.79 -18.61 13.22
CA ASP A 266 -24.10 -19.11 12.83
C ASP A 266 -24.69 -20.04 13.89
N PHE A 267 -26.02 -20.02 14.01
CA PHE A 267 -26.81 -20.94 14.83
C PHE A 267 -28.20 -21.14 14.21
N VAL A 268 -28.83 -22.25 14.54
CA VAL A 268 -30.21 -22.56 14.14
C VAL A 268 -31.14 -22.21 15.29
N TYR A 269 -32.14 -21.39 15.04
CA TYR A 269 -33.23 -21.13 15.97
C TYR A 269 -34.42 -22.03 15.62
N SER A 270 -34.88 -22.85 16.57
CA SER A 270 -35.94 -23.83 16.36
C SER A 270 -36.72 -24.08 17.65
N ILE A 271 -37.80 -23.33 17.86
CA ILE A 271 -38.71 -23.51 18.99
C ILE A 271 -39.94 -24.30 18.52
N GLU A 272 -40.36 -25.27 19.33
CA GLU A 272 -41.65 -25.95 19.11
C GLU A 272 -42.78 -24.99 19.53
N ASP A 273 -43.73 -24.76 18.62
CA ASP A 273 -44.92 -23.93 18.85
C ASP A 273 -45.80 -24.43 20.02
#